data_AF-A0A0B7HW30-F1
#
_entry.id   AF-A0A0B7HW30-F1
#
_cell.length_a   1.000
_cell.length_b   1.000
_cell.length_c   1.000
_cell.angle_alpha   90.00
_cell.angle_beta   90.00
_cell.angle_gamma   90.00
#
_symmetry.space_group_name_H-M   'P 1'
#
loop_
_entity.id
_entity.type
_entity.pdbx_description
1 polymer ?
#
loop_
_entity_poly.entity_id
_entity_poly.type
_entity_poly.pdbx_seq_one_letter_code
_entity_poly.pdbx_strand_id
1 'polypeptide(L)'
;MYKISKIGALALGVLGALLWILLVSSDMTNPSEAINNTPMQWMFIVSYVLLAVAVLVAVISGAKNVLSSPKALKKTLIYTGAFVVIVGLSYAFAGGDGTEKLVSAGLISFYILTTVAVGLLVVSGIKNALIK
;
A
#
# COMPACT_ATOMS: atom_id res chain seq x y z
N MET A 1 0.82 -19.50 -15.91
CA MET A 1 1.57 -18.30 -15.49
C MET A 1 1.91 -18.35 -13.99
N TYR A 2 2.64 -19.37 -13.53
CA TYR A 2 2.87 -19.56 -12.07
C TYR A 2 4.21 -20.23 -11.70
N LYS A 3 5.05 -20.63 -12.67
CA LYS A 3 6.26 -21.43 -12.36
C LYS A 3 7.40 -20.55 -11.85
N ILE A 4 7.79 -19.50 -12.59
CA ILE A 4 8.87 -18.58 -12.18
C ILE A 4 8.54 -17.84 -10.87
N SER A 5 7.33 -17.31 -10.71
CA SER A 5 6.99 -16.52 -9.52
C SER A 5 6.89 -17.39 -8.25
N LYS A 6 6.40 -18.64 -8.35
CA LYS A 6 6.45 -19.61 -7.23
C LYS A 6 7.88 -19.99 -6.87
N ILE A 7 8.72 -20.25 -7.86
CA ILE A 7 10.13 -20.61 -7.64
C ILE A 7 10.89 -19.44 -7.02
N GLY A 8 10.66 -18.21 -7.47
CA GLY A 8 11.24 -17.01 -6.88
C GLY A 8 10.78 -16.79 -5.44
N ALA A 9 9.48 -16.93 -5.16
CA ALA A 9 8.93 -16.82 -3.81
C ALA A 9 9.49 -17.90 -2.88
N LEU A 10 9.62 -19.14 -3.36
CA LEU A 10 10.22 -20.24 -2.61
C LEU A 10 11.70 -19.97 -2.31
N ALA A 11 12.48 -19.52 -3.29
CA ALA A 11 13.89 -19.21 -3.12
C ALA A 11 14.10 -18.07 -2.10
N LEU A 12 13.29 -17.01 -2.17
CA LEU A 12 13.32 -15.91 -1.22
C LEU A 12 12.89 -16.34 0.19
N GLY A 13 11.90 -17.23 0.30
CA GLY A 13 11.47 -17.82 1.56
C GLY A 13 12.56 -18.68 2.20
N VAL A 14 13.22 -19.54 1.41
CA VAL A 14 14.36 -20.36 1.88
C VAL A 14 15.54 -19.47 2.28
N LEU A 15 15.87 -18.45 1.49
CA LEU A 15 16.94 -17.51 1.82
C LEU A 15 16.65 -16.77 3.13
N GLY A 16 15.42 -16.31 3.34
CA GLY A 16 15.01 -15.66 4.59
C GLY A 16 15.12 -16.61 5.80
N ALA A 17 14.66 -17.85 5.66
CA ALA A 17 14.76 -18.86 6.71
C ALA A 17 16.21 -19.21 7.05
N LEU A 18 17.07 -19.35 6.04
CA LEU A 18 18.51 -19.60 6.23
C LEU A 18 19.19 -18.44 6.96
N LEU A 19 18.94 -17.19 6.52
CA LEU A 19 19.49 -16.01 7.20
C LEU A 19 18.99 -15.90 8.65
N TRP A 20 17.74 -16.27 8.91
CA TRP A 20 17.19 -16.30 10.26
C TRP A 20 17.82 -17.38 11.14
N ILE A 21 18.04 -18.61 10.62
CA ILE A 21 18.76 -19.67 11.35
C ILE A 21 20.19 -19.23 11.66
N LEU A 22 20.89 -18.62 10.69
CA LEU A 22 22.24 -18.09 10.88
C LEU A 22 22.28 -16.97 11.94
N LEU A 23 21.26 -16.12 11.98
CA LEU A 23 21.12 -15.09 12.99
C LEU A 23 20.94 -15.68 14.40
N VAL A 24 20.02 -16.64 14.57
CA VAL A 24 19.76 -17.31 15.85
C VAL A 24 20.96 -18.11 16.34
N SER A 25 21.76 -18.65 15.41
CA SER A 25 22.94 -19.47 15.71
C SER A 25 24.20 -18.65 15.98
N SER A 26 24.22 -17.35 15.63
CA SER A 26 25.33 -16.49 16.01
C SER A 26 25.22 -16.10 17.47
N ASP A 27 26.21 -16.49 18.27
CA ASP A 27 26.27 -16.21 19.71
C ASP A 27 26.53 -14.72 19.92
N MET A 28 25.45 -13.95 20.11
CA MET A 28 25.50 -12.49 20.20
C MET A 28 25.40 -12.06 21.66
N THR A 29 26.54 -12.04 22.35
CA THR A 29 26.62 -11.70 23.78
C THR A 29 26.65 -10.19 24.08
N ASN A 30 26.93 -9.34 23.08
CA ASN A 30 27.02 -7.88 23.23
C ASN A 30 26.03 -7.12 22.30
N PRO A 31 25.28 -6.11 22.79
CA PRO A 31 24.35 -5.33 21.97
C PRO A 31 24.98 -4.63 20.76
N SER A 32 26.24 -4.18 20.85
CA SER A 32 26.94 -3.50 19.75
C SER A 32 27.42 -4.45 18.65
N GLU A 33 27.71 -5.71 18.99
CA GLU A 33 28.05 -6.77 18.03
C GLU A 33 26.78 -7.31 17.35
N ALA A 34 25.65 -7.31 18.07
CA ALA A 34 24.36 -7.70 17.52
C ALA A 34 23.88 -6.78 16.39
N ILE A 35 24.19 -5.48 16.45
CA ILE A 35 23.78 -4.50 15.42
C ILE A 35 24.67 -4.58 14.16
N ASN A 36 25.90 -5.10 14.29
CA ASN A 36 26.90 -5.13 13.23
C ASN A 36 27.27 -6.56 12.78
N ASN A 37 26.39 -7.55 13.02
CA ASN A 37 26.66 -8.90 12.58
C ASN A 37 26.20 -9.12 11.12
N THR A 38 27.00 -9.89 10.38
CA THR A 38 26.80 -10.17 8.96
C THR A 38 25.38 -10.70 8.65
N PRO A 39 24.81 -11.67 9.39
CA PRO A 39 23.46 -12.17 9.10
C PRO A 39 22.36 -11.09 9.20
N MET A 40 22.41 -10.18 10.18
CA MET A 40 21.41 -9.10 10.31
C MET A 40 21.51 -8.09 9.17
N GLN A 41 22.72 -7.70 8.77
CA GLN A 41 22.92 -6.81 7.62
C GLN A 41 22.34 -7.41 6.33
N TRP A 42 22.55 -8.71 6.11
CA TRP A 42 21.97 -9.42 4.96
C TRP A 42 20.44 -9.51 5.02
N MET A 43 19.84 -9.65 6.21
CA MET A 43 18.38 -9.60 6.36
C MET A 43 17.81 -8.22 5.97
N PHE A 44 18.46 -7.14 6.38
CA PHE A 44 18.05 -5.79 5.95
C PHE A 44 18.20 -5.59 4.43
N ILE A 45 19.29 -6.07 3.83
CA ILE A 45 19.49 -6.02 2.38
C ILE A 45 18.35 -6.76 1.65
N VAL A 46 18.03 -7.99 2.07
CA VAL A 46 16.92 -8.76 1.48
C VAL A 46 15.59 -8.01 1.65
N SER A 47 15.33 -7.43 2.81
CA SER A 47 14.14 -6.61 3.05
C SER A 47 14.05 -5.40 2.10
N TYR A 48 15.15 -4.66 1.93
CA TYR A 48 15.17 -3.51 1.02
C TYR A 48 15.01 -3.94 -0.45
N VAL A 49 15.63 -5.05 -0.85
CA VAL A 49 15.44 -5.62 -2.20
C VAL A 49 13.99 -6.04 -2.42
N LEU A 50 13.37 -6.71 -1.45
CA LEU A 50 11.96 -7.10 -1.51
C LEU A 50 11.04 -5.89 -1.59
N LEU A 51 11.30 -4.85 -0.78
CA LEU A 51 10.56 -3.59 -0.84
C LEU A 51 10.69 -2.93 -2.21
N ALA A 52 11.91 -2.85 -2.76
CA ALA A 52 12.16 -2.28 -4.08
C ALA A 52 11.40 -3.06 -5.17
N VAL A 53 11.46 -4.40 -5.15
CA VAL A 53 10.72 -5.25 -6.09
C VAL A 53 9.21 -5.07 -5.92
N ALA A 54 8.70 -5.04 -4.68
CA ALA A 54 7.28 -4.86 -4.40
C ALA A 54 6.78 -3.51 -4.93
N VAL A 55 7.52 -2.43 -4.67
CA VAL A 55 7.21 -1.09 -5.19
C VAL A 55 7.23 -1.10 -6.71
N LEU A 56 8.28 -1.66 -7.34
CA LEU A 56 8.38 -1.74 -8.80
C LEU A 56 7.21 -2.52 -9.41
N VAL A 57 6.89 -3.70 -8.88
CA VAL A 57 5.78 -4.51 -9.38
C VAL A 57 4.45 -3.81 -9.17
N ALA A 58 4.22 -3.17 -8.01
CA ALA A 58 3.00 -2.43 -7.74
C ALA A 58 2.82 -1.26 -8.69
N VAL A 59 3.88 -0.48 -8.94
CA VAL A 59 3.85 0.67 -9.86
C VAL A 59 3.64 0.20 -11.29
N ILE A 60 4.41 -0.77 -11.78
CA ILE A 60 4.30 -1.28 -13.16
C ILE A 60 2.93 -1.92 -13.39
N SER A 61 2.46 -2.74 -12.46
CA SER A 61 1.17 -3.42 -12.58
C SER A 61 0.01 -2.44 -12.46
N GLY A 62 0.10 -1.48 -11.54
CA GLY A 62 -0.86 -0.39 -11.41
C GLY A 62 -0.96 0.44 -12.67
N ALA A 63 0.18 0.90 -13.20
CA ALA A 63 0.24 1.66 -14.44
C ALA A 63 -0.34 0.86 -15.62
N LYS A 64 0.06 -0.40 -15.79
CA LYS A 64 -0.46 -1.28 -16.83
C LYS A 64 -1.97 -1.47 -16.71
N ASN A 65 -2.50 -1.62 -15.50
CA ASN A 65 -3.94 -1.78 -15.27
C ASN A 65 -4.72 -0.52 -15.67
N VAL A 66 -4.21 0.66 -15.34
CA VAL A 66 -4.83 1.94 -15.70
C VAL A 66 -4.74 2.20 -17.21
N LEU A 67 -3.59 1.93 -17.82
CA LEU A 67 -3.31 2.16 -19.24
C LEU A 67 -3.81 1.02 -20.14
N SER A 68 -4.40 -0.03 -19.57
CA SER A 68 -4.85 -1.23 -20.29
C SER A 68 -5.90 -0.94 -21.37
N SER A 69 -6.67 0.13 -21.22
CA SER A 69 -7.68 0.56 -22.20
C SER A 69 -8.11 2.01 -21.99
N PRO A 70 -8.64 2.69 -23.01
CA PRO A 70 -9.25 4.02 -22.85
C PRO A 70 -10.34 4.05 -21.78
N LYS A 71 -11.08 2.96 -21.61
CA LYS A 71 -12.14 2.82 -20.60
C LYS A 71 -11.58 2.76 -19.17
N ALA A 72 -10.53 1.97 -18.95
CA ALA A 72 -9.88 1.86 -17.64
C ALA A 72 -9.20 3.20 -17.25
N LEU A 73 -8.54 3.83 -18.22
CA LEU A 73 -7.90 5.13 -18.04
C LEU A 73 -8.93 6.20 -17.65
N LYS A 74 -10.03 6.32 -18.42
CA LYS A 74 -11.11 7.27 -18.14
C LYS A 74 -11.70 7.08 -16.75
N LYS A 75 -11.97 5.82 -16.35
CA LYS A 75 -12.51 5.52 -15.01
C LYS A 75 -11.54 5.95 -13.92
N THR A 76 -10.26 5.57 -14.06
CA THR A 76 -9.23 5.95 -13.10
C THR A 76 -9.13 7.46 -12.98
N LEU A 77 -9.11 8.18 -14.10
CA LEU A 77 -9.03 9.63 -14.12
C LEU A 77 -10.26 10.27 -13.44
N ILE A 78 -11.46 9.76 -13.68
CA ILE A 78 -12.68 10.26 -13.02
C ILE A 78 -12.62 10.01 -11.51
N TYR A 79 -12.26 8.81 -11.06
CA TYR A 79 -12.26 8.47 -9.64
C TYR A 79 -11.16 9.22 -8.89
N THR A 80 -9.94 9.25 -9.44
CA THR A 80 -8.83 10.02 -8.86
C THR A 80 -9.13 11.51 -8.90
N GLY A 81 -9.69 12.02 -10.00
CA GLY A 81 -10.10 13.42 -10.11
C GLY A 81 -11.15 13.82 -9.09
N ALA A 82 -12.20 13.01 -8.91
CA ALA A 82 -13.21 13.22 -7.88
C ALA A 82 -12.62 13.21 -6.47
N PHE A 83 -11.70 12.27 -6.18
CA PHE A 83 -10.98 12.22 -4.91
C PHE A 83 -10.17 13.50 -4.67
N VAL A 84 -9.39 13.96 -5.66
CA VAL A 84 -8.60 15.19 -5.57
C VAL A 84 -9.48 16.41 -5.38
N VAL A 85 -10.63 16.49 -6.05
CA VAL A 85 -11.59 17.58 -5.85
C VAL A 85 -12.11 17.60 -4.42
N ILE A 86 -12.48 16.44 -3.86
CA ILE A 86 -12.94 16.35 -2.47
C ILE A 86 -11.84 16.78 -1.50
N VAL A 87 -10.61 16.31 -1.67
CA VAL A 87 -9.48 16.70 -0.83
C VAL A 87 -9.19 18.20 -0.95
N GLY A 88 -9.19 18.74 -2.16
CA GLY A 88 -8.97 20.16 -2.42
C GLY A 88 -10.04 21.05 -1.79
N LEU A 89 -11.32 20.68 -1.93
CA LEU A 89 -12.42 21.38 -1.25
C LEU A 89 -12.29 21.25 0.27
N SER A 90 -11.96 20.07 0.77
CA SER A 90 -11.75 19.84 2.20
C SER A 90 -10.64 20.72 2.76
N TYR A 91 -9.55 20.90 2.02
CA TYR A 91 -8.46 21.82 2.39
C TYR A 91 -8.87 23.29 2.31
N ALA A 92 -9.71 23.67 1.36
CA ALA A 92 -10.25 25.03 1.25
C ALA A 92 -11.14 25.40 2.46
N PHE A 93 -11.90 24.44 2.99
CA PHE A 93 -12.75 24.60 4.17
C PHE A 93 -12.06 24.24 5.49
N ALA A 94 -10.83 23.74 5.46
CA ALA A 94 -10.08 23.37 6.65
C ALA A 94 -9.63 24.61 7.44
N GLY A 95 -9.87 24.57 8.75
CA GLY A 95 -9.36 25.56 9.70
C GLY A 95 -7.98 25.21 10.23
N GLY A 96 -7.38 26.16 10.97
CA GLY A 96 -6.02 26.03 11.52
C GLY A 96 -4.92 26.43 10.53
N ASP A 97 -3.68 26.38 11.00
CA ASP A 97 -2.48 26.76 10.24
C ASP A 97 -1.47 25.61 10.15
N GLY A 98 -0.67 25.59 9.08
CA GLY A 98 0.35 24.57 8.86
C GLY A 98 -0.22 23.15 8.98
N THR A 99 0.41 22.31 9.80
CA THR A 99 0.03 20.90 10.01
C THR A 99 -1.42 20.73 10.47
N GLU A 100 -1.94 21.63 11.31
CA GLU A 100 -3.33 21.55 11.79
C GLU A 100 -4.32 21.62 10.63
N LYS A 101 -4.03 22.46 9.63
CA LYS A 101 -4.86 22.58 8.43
C LYS A 101 -4.86 21.30 7.60
N LEU A 102 -3.71 20.64 7.43
CA LEU A 102 -3.66 19.35 6.74
C LEU A 102 -4.46 18.26 7.47
N VAL A 103 -4.37 18.24 8.81
CA VAL A 103 -5.14 17.31 9.64
C VAL A 103 -6.65 17.58 9.52
N SER A 104 -7.06 18.84 9.64
CA SER A 104 -8.46 19.24 9.46
C SER A 104 -8.98 18.90 8.06
N ALA A 105 -8.19 19.13 7.01
CA ALA A 105 -8.55 18.77 5.64
C ALA A 105 -8.69 17.25 5.46
N GLY A 106 -7.78 16.47 6.04
CA GLY A 106 -7.84 15.02 6.06
C GLY A 106 -9.11 14.51 6.74
N LEU A 107 -9.47 15.10 7.87
CA LEU A 107 -10.67 14.71 8.62
C LEU A 107 -11.96 15.07 7.86
N ILE A 108 -12.05 16.29 7.29
CA ILE A 108 -13.21 16.70 6.48
C ILE A 108 -13.37 15.78 5.26
N SER A 109 -12.28 15.52 4.52
CA SER A 109 -12.34 14.65 3.35
C SER A 109 -12.75 13.21 3.71
N PHE A 110 -12.25 12.70 4.83
CA PHE A 110 -12.66 11.39 5.37
C PHE A 110 -14.16 11.33 5.67
N TYR A 111 -14.72 12.33 6.35
CA TYR A 111 -16.15 12.36 6.67
C TYR A 111 -17.02 12.43 5.42
N ILE A 112 -16.65 13.24 4.43
CA ILE A 112 -17.36 13.35 3.15
C ILE A 112 -17.36 11.98 2.44
N LEU A 113 -16.17 11.40 2.24
CA LEU A 113 -16.03 10.13 1.53
C LEU A 113 -16.72 8.98 2.23
N THR A 114 -16.62 8.90 3.55
CA THR A 114 -17.23 7.82 4.36
C THR A 114 -18.75 7.92 4.32
N THR A 115 -19.31 9.12 4.48
CA THR A 115 -20.76 9.32 4.42
C THR A 115 -21.32 8.94 3.05
N VAL A 116 -20.66 9.36 1.97
CA VAL A 116 -21.03 8.99 0.61
C VAL A 116 -20.91 7.47 0.39
N ALA A 117 -19.83 6.86 0.85
CA ALA A 117 -19.61 5.42 0.71
C ALA A 117 -20.71 4.61 1.43
N VAL A 118 -21.02 4.95 2.68
CA VAL A 118 -22.07 4.30 3.46
C VAL A 118 -23.43 4.48 2.77
N GLY A 119 -23.76 5.69 2.33
CA GLY A 119 -25.00 5.96 1.60
C GLY A 119 -25.14 5.12 0.32
N LEU A 120 -24.08 5.04 -0.49
CA LEU A 120 -24.05 4.22 -1.70
C LEU A 120 -24.19 2.72 -1.40
N LEU A 121 -23.57 2.23 -0.33
CA LEU A 121 -23.69 0.83 0.10
C LEU A 121 -25.12 0.50 0.53
N VAL A 122 -25.77 1.38 1.30
CA VAL A 122 -27.18 1.21 1.72
C VAL A 122 -28.10 1.17 0.51
N VAL A 123 -27.97 2.15 -0.40
CA VAL A 123 -28.79 2.21 -1.63
C VAL A 123 -28.57 0.97 -2.50
N SER A 124 -27.32 0.55 -2.69
CA SER A 124 -26.97 -0.67 -3.43
C SER A 124 -27.57 -1.92 -2.77
N GLY A 125 -27.48 -2.03 -1.45
CA GLY A 125 -28.04 -3.14 -0.68
C GLY A 125 -29.56 -3.25 -0.84
N ILE A 126 -30.29 -2.13 -0.68
CA ILE A 126 -31.75 -2.09 -0.86
C ILE A 126 -32.12 -2.45 -2.29
N LYS A 127 -31.44 -1.84 -3.28
CA LYS A 127 -31.70 -2.11 -4.69
C LYS A 127 -31.52 -3.59 -5.04
N ASN A 128 -30.44 -4.21 -4.56
CA ASN A 128 -30.16 -5.62 -4.83
C ASN A 128 -31.16 -6.55 -4.11
N ALA A 129 -31.74 -6.13 -2.98
CA ALA A 129 -32.78 -6.88 -2.28
C ALA A 129 -34.15 -6.77 -2.94
N LEU A 130 -34.48 -5.61 -3.54
CA LEU A 130 -35.77 -5.35 -4.18
C LEU A 130 -35.85 -5.81 -5.64
N ILE A 131 -34.73 -5.84 -6.36
CA ILE A 131 -34.66 -6.27 -7.78
C ILE A 131 -34.39 -7.79 -7.89
N LYS A 132 -34.55 -8.52 -6.79
CA LYS A 132 -34.49 -9.98 -6.82
C LYS A 132 -35.79 -10.58 -7.38
#